data_AF-A0A6C0AH29-F1
#
_entry.id   AF-A0A6C0AH29-F1
#
_cell.length_a   1.000
_cell.length_b   1.000
_cell.length_c   1.000
_cell.angle_alpha   90.00
_cell.angle_beta   90.00
_cell.angle_gamma   90.00
#
_symmetry.space_group_name_H-M   'P 1'
#
loop_
_entity.id
_entity.type
_entity.pdbx_description
1 polymer ?
#
loop_
_entity_poly.entity_id
_entity_poly.type
_entity_poly.pdbx_seq_one_letter_code
_entity_poly.pdbx_strand_id
1 'polypeptide(L)'
;MVLSTYSELNKIESDDYKKDINEKKEMKETTLPKNKNFDNYQAPNPFLDKSVRSLIDDFVLTWHRIIMELLEFERYDKLKDDDLEFWEKLYIFLRIMSDIFWKADRIFYIGAGFCVLSFFVFFILATQ
;
A
#
# COMPACT_ATOMS: atom_id res chain seq x y z
N MET A 1 30.72 -42.26 11.09
CA MET A 1 30.44 -41.88 9.69
C MET A 1 29.50 -40.65 9.56
N VAL A 2 29.22 -39.90 10.64
CA VAL A 2 28.38 -38.68 10.59
C VAL A 2 29.23 -37.42 10.81
N LEU A 3 30.28 -37.50 11.64
CA LEU A 3 31.19 -36.36 11.91
C LEU A 3 32.01 -35.90 10.71
N SER A 4 32.38 -36.79 9.77
CA SER A 4 33.14 -36.39 8.58
C SER A 4 32.31 -35.52 7.64
N THR A 5 31.02 -35.83 7.50
CA THR A 5 30.09 -35.12 6.61
C THR A 5 29.84 -33.68 7.07
N TYR A 6 29.73 -33.44 8.38
CA TYR A 6 29.62 -32.08 8.93
C TYR A 6 30.90 -31.26 8.77
N SER A 7 32.08 -31.89 8.87
CA SER A 7 33.36 -31.20 8.67
C SER A 7 33.60 -30.83 7.20
N GLU A 8 33.09 -31.62 6.26
CA GLU A 8 33.18 -31.34 4.82
C GLU A 8 32.21 -30.24 4.40
N LEU A 9 30.98 -30.22 4.94
CA LEU A 9 30.00 -29.16 4.68
C LEU A 9 30.52 -27.78 5.15
N ASN A 10 31.12 -27.69 6.34
CA ASN A 10 31.72 -26.44 6.84
C ASN A 10 32.94 -25.98 6.00
N LYS A 11 33.67 -26.93 5.41
CA LYS A 11 34.79 -26.61 4.51
C LYS A 11 34.29 -26.05 3.18
N ILE A 12 33.23 -26.63 2.62
CA ILE A 12 32.59 -26.15 1.38
C ILE A 12 31.98 -24.76 1.59
N GLU A 13 31.27 -24.53 2.70
CA GLU A 13 30.63 -23.24 3.00
C GLU A 13 31.66 -22.12 3.27
N SER A 14 32.80 -22.45 3.88
CA SER A 14 33.86 -21.47 4.15
C SER A 14 34.73 -21.12 2.93
N ASP A 15 34.89 -22.04 1.98
CA ASP A 15 35.60 -21.78 0.73
C ASP A 15 34.76 -20.97 -0.27
N ASP A 16 33.44 -21.15 -0.30
CA ASP A 16 32.51 -20.34 -1.11
C ASP A 16 32.47 -18.89 -0.60
N TYR A 17 32.39 -18.69 0.73
CA TYR A 17 32.45 -17.36 1.35
C TYR A 17 33.75 -16.61 1.06
N LYS A 18 34.89 -17.32 1.00
CA LYS A 18 36.18 -16.69 0.65
C LYS A 18 36.27 -16.33 -0.82
N LYS A 19 35.60 -17.06 -1.70
CA LYS A 19 35.53 -16.77 -3.14
C LYS A 19 34.72 -15.49 -3.39
N ASP A 20 33.59 -15.34 -2.71
CA ASP A 20 32.74 -14.13 -2.77
C ASP A 20 33.43 -12.87 -2.23
N ILE A 21 34.32 -13.01 -1.24
CA ILE A 21 35.09 -11.88 -0.68
C ILE A 21 36.25 -11.47 -1.59
N ASN A 22 36.86 -12.42 -2.31
CA ASN A 22 37.91 -12.11 -3.28
C ASN A 22 37.35 -11.51 -4.58
N GLU A 23 36.18 -11.94 -5.07
CA GLU A 23 35.51 -11.29 -6.20
C GLU A 23 35.09 -9.84 -5.90
N LYS A 24 34.80 -9.52 -4.63
CA LYS A 24 34.51 -8.14 -4.19
C LYS A 24 35.71 -7.19 -4.18
N LYS A 25 36.95 -7.70 -4.23
CA LYS A 25 38.16 -6.85 -4.23
C LYS A 25 38.73 -6.54 -5.61
N GLU A 26 38.24 -7.21 -6.67
CA GLU A 26 38.66 -6.95 -8.06
C GLU A 26 37.62 -6.21 -8.90
N MET A 27 36.62 -5.57 -8.28
CA MET A 27 35.87 -4.51 -8.96
C MET A 27 36.77 -3.30 -9.13
N LYS A 28 37.51 -3.30 -10.25
CA LYS A 28 38.11 -2.11 -10.86
C LYS A 28 37.12 -0.96 -10.72
N GLU A 29 37.59 0.17 -10.19
CA GLU A 29 36.86 1.43 -10.15
C GLU A 29 36.31 1.73 -11.55
N THR A 30 35.07 1.35 -11.78
CA THR A 30 34.31 1.79 -12.93
C THR A 30 33.86 3.19 -12.55
N THR A 31 34.63 4.17 -13.01
CA THR A 31 34.16 5.55 -13.08
C THR A 31 32.80 5.51 -13.76
N LEU A 32 31.74 5.84 -13.01
CA LEU A 32 30.41 6.02 -13.58
C LEU A 32 30.55 6.97 -14.76
N PRO A 33 30.03 6.65 -15.96
CA PRO A 33 29.90 7.67 -16.98
C PRO A 33 29.06 8.78 -16.36
N LYS A 34 29.61 10.01 -16.33
CA LYS A 34 28.87 11.23 -16.00
C LYS A 34 27.78 11.43 -17.05
N ASN A 35 26.71 10.65 -16.96
CA ASN A 35 25.51 10.87 -17.71
C ASN A 35 24.77 12.01 -17.02
N LYS A 36 24.99 13.22 -17.55
CA LYS A 36 24.34 14.48 -17.16
C LYS A 36 22.84 14.47 -17.49
N ASN A 37 22.05 13.50 -17.00
CA ASN A 37 20.61 13.47 -17.26
C ASN A 37 19.74 12.82 -16.17
N PHE A 38 20.31 12.36 -15.04
CA PHE A 38 19.50 11.81 -13.94
C PHE A 38 18.93 12.88 -12.99
N ASP A 39 19.40 14.13 -13.07
CA ASP A 39 18.92 15.21 -12.21
C ASP A 39 17.52 15.75 -12.58
N ASN A 40 16.95 15.28 -13.70
CA ASN A 40 15.70 15.81 -14.26
C ASN A 40 14.51 14.83 -14.21
N TYR A 41 14.62 13.71 -13.50
CA TYR A 41 13.44 12.92 -13.13
C TYR A 41 12.89 13.41 -11.79
N GLN A 42 12.43 14.66 -11.76
CA GLN A 42 11.45 15.06 -10.74
C GLN A 42 10.14 14.37 -11.13
N ALA A 43 9.91 13.16 -10.60
CA ALA A 43 8.55 12.68 -10.49
C ALA A 43 7.76 13.81 -9.79
N PRO A 44 6.71 14.38 -10.41
CA PRO A 44 5.98 15.49 -9.83
C PRO A 44 5.49 15.01 -8.47
N ASN A 45 6.05 15.56 -7.40
CA ASN A 45 5.72 15.13 -6.06
C ASN A 45 4.39 15.82 -5.75
N PRO A 46 3.25 15.10 -5.79
CA PRO A 46 1.93 15.73 -5.78
C PRO A 46 1.64 16.46 -4.45
N PHE A 47 2.51 16.29 -3.47
CA PHE A 47 2.48 16.89 -2.15
C PHE A 47 3.26 18.20 -2.04
N LEU A 48 4.27 18.45 -2.88
CA LEU A 48 5.09 19.67 -2.80
C LEU A 48 4.47 20.86 -3.54
N ASP A 49 3.65 20.58 -4.56
CA ASP A 49 3.00 21.61 -5.38
C ASP A 49 1.59 22.00 -4.91
N LYS A 50 1.01 21.24 -3.94
CA LYS A 50 -0.34 21.49 -3.43
C LYS A 50 -0.31 22.18 -2.07
N SER A 51 -1.08 23.25 -1.95
CA SER A 51 -1.34 23.88 -0.66
C SER A 51 -2.14 22.95 0.25
N VAL A 52 -1.91 23.04 1.57
CA VAL A 52 -2.69 22.30 2.58
C VAL A 52 -4.19 22.53 2.40
N ARG A 53 -4.59 23.75 2.03
CA ARG A 53 -5.99 24.09 1.75
C ARG A 53 -6.54 23.30 0.56
N SER A 54 -5.78 23.22 -0.55
CA SER A 54 -6.17 22.41 -1.70
C SER A 54 -6.28 20.92 -1.35
N LEU A 55 -5.41 20.39 -0.49
CA LEU A 55 -5.49 19.00 -0.03
C LEU A 55 -6.74 18.75 0.82
N ILE A 56 -7.12 19.69 1.68
CA ILE A 56 -8.36 19.62 2.47
C ILE A 56 -9.58 19.69 1.55
N ASP A 57 -9.59 20.60 0.59
CA ASP A 57 -10.70 20.74 -0.37
C ASP A 57 -10.88 19.45 -1.19
N ASP A 58 -9.78 18.89 -1.72
CA ASP A 58 -9.79 17.62 -2.45
C ASP A 58 -10.27 16.46 -1.56
N PHE A 59 -9.87 16.45 -0.29
CA PHE A 59 -10.31 15.45 0.69
C PHE A 59 -11.83 15.52 0.91
N VAL A 60 -12.37 16.71 1.19
CA VAL A 60 -13.80 16.92 1.44
C VAL A 60 -14.63 16.55 0.21
N LEU A 61 -14.20 16.96 -0.98
CA LEU A 61 -14.86 16.60 -2.23
C LEU A 61 -14.86 15.10 -2.49
N THR A 62 -13.72 14.44 -2.24
CA THR A 62 -13.59 12.99 -2.39
C THR A 62 -14.52 12.26 -1.43
N TRP A 63 -14.55 12.65 -0.16
CA TRP A 63 -15.43 12.03 0.84
C TRP A 63 -16.90 12.30 0.59
N HIS A 64 -17.26 13.51 0.16
CA HIS A 64 -18.62 13.82 -0.28
C HIS A 64 -19.04 12.88 -1.41
N ARG A 65 -18.18 12.68 -2.42
CA ARG A 65 -18.46 11.75 -3.53
C ARG A 65 -18.64 10.31 -3.06
N ILE A 66 -17.78 9.84 -2.15
CA ILE A 66 -17.89 8.50 -1.57
C ILE A 66 -19.21 8.34 -0.82
N ILE A 67 -19.59 9.33 0.00
CA ILE A 67 -20.86 9.30 0.73
C ILE A 67 -22.05 9.24 -0.23
N MET A 68 -22.01 10.02 -1.32
CA MET A 68 -23.06 9.97 -2.34
C MET A 68 -23.11 8.61 -3.07
N GLU A 69 -21.96 8.02 -3.40
CA GLU A 69 -21.87 6.67 -3.99
C GLU A 69 -22.37 5.58 -3.02
N LEU A 70 -22.15 5.75 -1.71
CA LEU A 70 -22.67 4.85 -0.67
C LEU A 70 -24.18 5.01 -0.42
N LEU A 71 -24.72 6.21 -0.61
CA LEU A 71 -26.15 6.49 -0.47
C LEU A 71 -26.97 6.09 -1.71
N GLU A 72 -26.31 5.63 -2.78
CA GLU A 72 -26.97 5.15 -3.99
C GLU A 72 -27.64 3.79 -3.73
N PHE A 73 -28.84 3.83 -3.14
CA PHE A 73 -29.59 2.65 -2.69
C PHE A 73 -29.86 1.63 -3.80
N GLU A 74 -29.92 2.05 -5.07
CA GLU A 74 -30.05 1.15 -6.23
C GLU A 74 -28.91 0.12 -6.31
N ARG A 75 -27.69 0.48 -5.90
CA ARG A 75 -26.55 -0.46 -5.85
C ARG A 75 -26.77 -1.62 -4.88
N TYR A 76 -27.64 -1.41 -3.90
CA TYR A 76 -27.98 -2.36 -2.85
C TYR A 76 -29.25 -3.15 -3.15
N ASP A 77 -29.90 -2.97 -4.31
CA ASP A 77 -31.09 -3.75 -4.64
C ASP A 77 -30.80 -5.26 -4.71
N LYS A 78 -29.57 -5.63 -5.08
CA LYS A 78 -29.10 -7.04 -5.05
C LYS A 78 -28.97 -7.63 -3.65
N LEU A 79 -28.97 -6.80 -2.61
CA LEU A 79 -28.93 -7.23 -1.20
C LEU A 79 -30.34 -7.43 -0.60
N LYS A 80 -31.38 -6.91 -1.26
CA LYS A 80 -32.77 -7.02 -0.83
C LYS A 80 -33.40 -8.38 -1.14
N ASP A 81 -32.69 -9.23 -1.87
CA ASP A 81 -33.16 -10.59 -2.15
C ASP A 81 -33.16 -11.41 -0.86
N ASP A 82 -34.35 -11.84 -0.44
CA ASP A 82 -34.56 -12.56 0.81
C ASP A 82 -34.06 -14.01 0.75
N ASP A 83 -33.85 -14.53 -0.46
CA ASP A 83 -33.37 -15.90 -0.69
C ASP A 83 -31.84 -16.06 -0.50
N LEU A 84 -31.10 -14.95 -0.35
CA LEU A 84 -29.65 -14.98 -0.16
C LEU A 84 -29.25 -15.28 1.29
N GLU A 85 -28.28 -16.20 1.47
CA GLU A 85 -27.68 -16.45 2.77
C GLU A 85 -26.89 -15.23 3.29
N PHE A 86 -26.70 -15.14 4.61
CA PHE A 86 -25.96 -14.04 5.25
C PHE A 86 -24.56 -13.84 4.62
N TRP A 87 -23.84 -14.91 4.32
CA TRP A 87 -22.50 -14.84 3.74
C TRP A 87 -22.50 -14.30 2.31
N GLU A 88 -23.52 -14.62 1.52
CA GLU A 88 -23.68 -14.13 0.16
C GLU A 88 -24.04 -12.64 0.17
N LYS A 89 -24.95 -12.23 1.07
CA LYS A 89 -25.23 -10.81 1.34
C LYS A 89 -23.94 -10.08 1.75
N LEU A 90 -23.17 -10.64 2.68
CA LEU A 90 -21.90 -10.04 3.10
C LEU A 90 -20.90 -9.92 1.93
N TYR A 91 -20.79 -10.95 1.09
CA TYR A 91 -19.91 -10.92 -0.09
C TYR A 91 -20.33 -9.83 -1.09
N ILE A 92 -21.62 -9.73 -1.40
CA ILE A 92 -22.16 -8.70 -2.31
C ILE A 92 -21.90 -7.30 -1.74
N PHE A 93 -22.15 -7.11 -0.44
CA PHE A 93 -21.87 -5.86 0.26
C PHE A 93 -20.39 -5.49 0.19
N LEU A 94 -19.48 -6.42 0.54
CA LEU A 94 -18.03 -6.19 0.47
C LEU A 94 -17.56 -5.87 -0.94
N ARG A 95 -18.17 -6.49 -1.96
CA ARG A 95 -17.88 -6.19 -3.37
C ARG A 95 -18.30 -4.76 -3.75
N ILE A 96 -19.48 -4.32 -3.32
CA ILE A 96 -19.94 -2.93 -3.54
C ILE A 96 -19.02 -1.94 -2.83
N MET A 97 -18.67 -2.22 -1.56
CA MET A 97 -17.75 -1.40 -0.79
C MET A 97 -16.38 -1.33 -1.47
N SER A 98 -15.85 -2.46 -1.94
CA SER A 98 -14.59 -2.50 -2.69
C SER A 98 -14.66 -1.67 -3.97
N ASP A 99 -15.76 -1.75 -4.74
CA ASP A 99 -15.94 -0.93 -5.96
C ASP A 99 -15.93 0.59 -5.67
N ILE A 100 -16.51 0.99 -4.53
CA ILE A 100 -16.56 2.39 -4.11
C ILE A 100 -15.20 2.84 -3.55
N PHE A 101 -14.57 2.08 -2.66
CA PHE A 101 -13.34 2.51 -2.00
C PHE A 101 -12.08 2.27 -2.85
N TRP A 102 -12.05 1.26 -3.71
CA TRP A 102 -10.83 0.82 -4.39
C TRP A 102 -10.60 1.51 -5.76
N LYS A 103 -10.74 2.84 -5.81
CA LYS A 103 -10.33 3.63 -7.00
C LYS A 103 -8.99 4.32 -6.74
N ALA A 104 -8.06 4.15 -7.69
CA ALA A 104 -6.64 4.51 -7.54
C ALA A 104 -6.40 6.02 -7.30
N ASP A 105 -7.28 6.86 -7.80
CA ASP A 105 -7.24 8.32 -7.70
C ASP A 105 -7.60 8.85 -6.29
N ARG A 106 -8.28 8.04 -5.47
CA ARG A 106 -8.83 8.46 -4.17
C ARG A 106 -8.39 7.63 -2.97
N ILE A 107 -7.61 6.59 -3.18
CA ILE A 107 -7.19 5.66 -2.12
C ILE A 107 -6.44 6.36 -0.97
N PHE A 108 -5.66 7.40 -1.27
CA PHE A 108 -4.98 8.21 -0.26
C PHE A 108 -5.98 8.94 0.67
N TYR A 109 -6.97 9.63 0.08
CA TYR A 109 -7.98 10.37 0.85
C TYR A 109 -8.88 9.43 1.66
N ILE A 110 -9.13 8.22 1.15
CA ILE A 110 -9.86 7.17 1.86
C ILE A 110 -9.08 6.74 3.11
N GLY A 111 -7.79 6.42 2.96
CA GLY A 111 -6.93 6.10 4.09
C GLY A 111 -6.91 7.21 5.14
N ALA A 112 -6.72 8.46 4.69
CA ALA A 112 -6.74 9.63 5.57
C ALA A 112 -8.07 9.78 6.32
N GLY A 113 -9.21 9.53 5.68
CA GLY A 113 -10.51 9.67 6.33
C GLY A 113 -10.81 8.53 7.31
N PHE A 114 -10.34 7.31 7.05
CA PHE A 114 -10.38 6.25 8.06
C PHE A 114 -9.54 6.58 9.29
N CYS A 115 -8.39 7.24 9.12
CA CYS A 115 -7.62 7.76 10.27
C CYS A 115 -8.42 8.81 11.04
N VAL A 116 -9.09 9.75 10.36
CA VAL A 116 -9.93 10.75 11.03
C VAL A 116 -11.10 10.08 11.77
N LEU A 117 -11.80 9.16 11.12
CA LEU A 117 -12.89 8.41 11.72
C LEU A 117 -12.45 7.58 12.94
N SER A 118 -11.27 6.97 12.90
CA SER A 118 -10.77 6.19 14.05
C SER A 118 -10.50 7.08 15.25
N PHE A 119 -9.98 8.31 15.04
CA PHE A 119 -9.86 9.30 16.12
C PHE A 119 -11.22 9.70 16.69
N PHE A 120 -12.23 9.92 15.85
CA PHE A 120 -13.59 10.22 16.32
C PHE A 120 -14.18 9.08 17.15
N VAL A 121 -14.07 7.83 16.67
CA VAL A 121 -14.57 6.65 17.38
C VAL A 121 -13.84 6.48 18.72
N PHE A 122 -12.51 6.63 18.73
CA PHE A 122 -11.72 6.61 19.96
C PHE A 122 -12.20 7.66 20.95
N PHE A 123 -12.43 8.90 20.50
CA PHE A 123 -12.91 9.97 21.36
C PHE A 123 -14.29 9.65 21.93
N ILE A 124 -15.24 9.18 21.11
CA ILE A 124 -16.58 8.80 21.58
C ILE A 124 -16.49 7.71 22.65
N LEU A 125 -15.66 6.67 22.44
CA LEU A 125 -15.47 5.59 23.40
C LEU A 125 -14.77 6.04 24.69
N ALA A 126 -13.80 6.95 24.60
CA ALA A 126 -13.05 7.45 25.75
C ALA A 126 -13.83 8.48 26.59
N THR A 127 -14.88 9.09 26.02
CA THR A 127 -15.72 10.09 26.70
C THR A 127 -16.98 9.45 27.33
N GLN A 128 -17.28 8.19 27.03
CA GLN A 128 -18.31 7.39 27.69
C GLN A 128 -17.77 6.75 28.97
#